data_AF-A0A224Z3R9-F1
#
_entry.id   AF-A0A224Z3R9-F1
#
_cell.length_a   1.000
_cell.length_b   1.000
_cell.length_c   1.000
_cell.angle_alpha   90.00
_cell.angle_beta   90.00
_cell.angle_gamma   90.00
#
_symmetry.space_group_name_H-M   'P 1'
#
loop_
_entity.id
_entity.type
_entity.pdbx_description
1 polymer ?
#
loop_
_entity_poly.entity_id
_entity_poly.type
_entity_poly.pdbx_seq_one_letter_code
_entity_poly.pdbx_strand_id
1 'polypeptide(L)'
;MLPANPQARRSRLKIFNAVVCVVGVVVSVYAYVVETRAEEDPKYSPMCDLSPNVSCTKAFNSEYGKGMGLLQRFVGNDSVLVQPNSVYGIIFYVTVLICGMLNGGCEDCFD
;
A
#
# COMPACT_ATOMS: atom_id res chain seq x y z
N MET A 1 -35.75 -12.23 12.16
CA MET A 1 -34.66 -11.51 11.47
C MET A 1 -34.86 -10.01 11.67
N LEU A 2 -33.91 -9.30 12.28
CA LEU A 2 -33.91 -7.83 12.27
C LEU A 2 -33.66 -7.34 10.84
N PRO A 3 -34.39 -6.32 10.34
CA PRO A 3 -34.15 -5.77 9.01
C PRO A 3 -32.76 -5.12 8.98
N ALA A 4 -31.88 -5.64 8.13
CA ALA A 4 -30.57 -5.04 7.91
C ALA A 4 -30.74 -3.68 7.24
N ASN A 5 -30.48 -2.59 7.96
CA ASN A 5 -30.51 -1.23 7.39
C ASN A 5 -29.39 -1.10 6.32
N PRO A 6 -29.74 -1.00 5.02
CA PRO A 6 -28.76 -0.99 3.95
C PRO A 6 -27.92 0.30 3.91
N GLN A 7 -28.47 1.43 4.37
CA GLN A 7 -27.73 2.69 4.47
C GLN A 7 -26.71 2.67 5.61
N ALA A 8 -27.08 2.14 6.78
CA ALA A 8 -26.15 1.96 7.89
C ALA A 8 -25.03 0.95 7.53
N ARG A 9 -25.37 -0.11 6.78
CA ARG A 9 -24.39 -1.09 6.26
C ARG A 9 -23.41 -0.43 5.28
N ARG A 10 -23.89 0.38 4.33
CA ARG A 10 -23.05 1.10 3.36
C ARG A 10 -22.12 2.09 4.05
N SER A 11 -22.61 2.83 5.04
CA SER A 11 -21.80 3.81 5.80
C SER A 11 -20.70 3.14 6.63
N ARG A 12 -21.01 2.02 7.31
CA ARG A 12 -20.01 1.23 8.04
C ARG A 12 -18.94 0.66 7.11
N LEU A 13 -19.32 0.18 5.92
CA LEU A 13 -18.37 -0.33 4.94
C LEU A 13 -17.45 0.76 4.39
N LYS A 14 -17.99 1.96 4.13
CA LYS A 14 -17.18 3.13 3.71
C LYS A 14 -16.17 3.53 4.77
N ILE A 15 -16.58 3.62 6.04
CA ILE A 15 -15.69 3.93 7.16
C ILE A 15 -14.62 2.85 7.31
N PHE A 16 -15.02 1.57 7.27
CA PHE A 16 -14.07 0.47 7.33
C PHE A 16 -13.04 0.52 6.20
N ASN A 17 -13.50 0.70 4.95
CA ASN A 17 -12.62 0.81 3.80
C ASN A 17 -11.66 1.99 3.92
N ALA A 18 -12.14 3.16 4.36
CA ALA A 18 -11.31 4.33 4.58
C ALA A 18 -10.23 4.08 5.64
N VAL A 19 -10.59 3.46 6.78
CA VAL A 19 -9.63 3.10 7.84
C VAL A 19 -8.56 2.14 7.32
N VAL A 20 -8.97 1.08 6.61
CA VAL A 20 -8.02 0.10 6.04
C VAL A 20 -7.10 0.75 5.01
N CYS A 21 -7.62 1.64 4.16
CA CYS A 21 -6.80 2.36 3.18
C CYS A 21 -5.80 3.30 3.86
N VAL A 22 -6.22 4.05 4.89
CA VAL A 22 -5.31 4.94 5.63
C VAL A 22 -4.19 4.14 6.28
N VAL A 23 -4.52 3.03 6.95
CA VAL A 23 -3.50 2.13 7.53
C VAL A 23 -2.59 1.57 6.44
N GLY A 24 -3.15 1.16 5.30
CA GLY A 24 -2.40 0.67 4.15
C GLY A 24 -1.42 1.68 3.58
N VAL A 25 -1.82 2.95 3.44
CA VAL A 25 -0.92 4.04 3.02
C VAL A 25 0.20 4.24 4.04
N VAL A 26 -0.11 4.30 5.33
CA VAL A 26 0.91 4.48 6.39
C VAL A 26 1.94 3.35 6.37
N VAL A 27 1.49 2.10 6.27
CA VAL A 27 2.38 0.93 6.20
C VAL A 27 3.21 0.96 4.91
N SER A 28 2.63 1.36 3.79
CA SER A 28 3.33 1.41 2.50
C SER A 28 4.38 2.54 2.48
N VAL A 29 4.07 3.71 3.03
CA VAL A 29 5.04 4.81 3.20
C VAL A 29 6.16 4.39 4.15
N TYR A 30 5.84 3.69 5.23
CA TYR A 30 6.86 3.17 6.15
C TYR A 30 7.79 2.17 5.45
N ALA A 31 7.23 1.23 4.68
CA ALA A 31 8.02 0.28 3.89
C ALA A 31 8.95 1.00 2.90
N TYR A 32 8.44 2.03 2.19
CA TYR A 32 9.24 2.85 1.29
C TYR A 32 10.42 3.52 1.99
N VAL A 33 10.18 4.14 3.16
CA VAL A 33 11.24 4.79 3.94
C VAL A 33 12.27 3.77 4.43
N VAL A 34 11.83 2.60 4.87
CA VAL A 34 12.73 1.52 5.30
C VAL A 34 13.58 1.04 4.14
N GLU A 35 12.98 0.79 2.98
CA GLU A 35 13.66 0.41 1.73
C GLU A 35 14.74 1.43 1.35
N THR A 36 14.37 2.71 1.21
CA THR A 36 15.31 3.76 0.82
C THR A 36 16.46 3.91 1.82
N ARG A 37 16.16 3.92 3.12
CA ARG A 37 17.21 4.08 4.15
C ARG A 37 18.10 2.85 4.28
N ALA A 38 17.56 1.66 4.10
CA ALA A 38 18.35 0.43 4.11
C ALA A 38 19.25 0.29 2.87
N GLU A 39 18.86 0.90 1.75
CA GLU A 39 19.72 1.00 0.56
C GLU A 39 20.85 2.04 0.74
N GLU A 40 20.56 3.17 1.40
CA GLU A 40 21.55 4.22 1.65
C GLU A 40 22.55 3.86 2.76
N ASP A 41 22.08 3.26 3.85
CA ASP A 41 22.90 2.89 5.00
C ASP A 41 22.69 1.41 5.39
N PRO A 42 23.68 0.53 5.14
CA PRO A 42 23.58 -0.88 5.50
C PRO A 42 23.60 -1.15 7.02
N LYS A 43 23.88 -0.13 7.86
CA LYS A 43 23.75 -0.22 9.33
C LYS A 43 22.37 0.22 9.83
N TYR A 44 21.51 0.75 8.96
CA TYR A 44 20.15 1.13 9.36
C TYR A 44 19.35 -0.09 9.81
N SER A 45 18.78 -0.02 11.01
CA SER A 45 17.94 -1.08 11.57
C SER A 45 16.52 -0.55 11.80
N PRO A 46 15.53 -0.97 10.98
CA PRO A 46 14.15 -0.52 11.10
C PRO A 46 13.42 -1.23 12.25
N MET A 47 12.35 -0.61 12.76
CA MET A 47 11.57 -1.17 13.89
C MET A 47 10.88 -2.51 13.56
N CYS A 48 10.73 -2.83 12.27
CA CYS A 48 10.08 -4.05 11.85
C CYS A 48 11.07 -5.21 11.58
N ASP A 49 12.37 -4.98 11.81
CA ASP A 49 13.37 -6.04 11.99
C ASP A 49 13.35 -6.55 13.44
N LEU A 50 12.49 -7.53 13.72
CA LEU A 50 12.27 -8.07 15.08
C LEU A 50 13.30 -9.14 15.45
N SER A 51 13.79 -9.88 14.47
CA SER A 51 14.67 -11.04 14.64
C SER A 51 15.38 -11.35 13.33
N PRO A 52 16.55 -12.03 13.33
CA PRO A 52 17.20 -12.47 12.09
C PRO A 52 16.30 -13.28 11.14
N ASN A 53 15.25 -13.93 11.66
CA ASN A 53 14.27 -14.69 10.86
C ASN A 53 13.04 -13.85 10.44
N VAL A 54 12.79 -12.70 11.08
CA VAL A 54 11.66 -11.82 10.79
C VAL A 54 12.22 -10.42 10.57
N SER A 55 12.63 -10.18 9.32
CA SER A 55 13.25 -8.93 8.90
C SER A 55 12.57 -8.38 7.64
N CYS A 56 12.00 -7.19 7.78
CA CYS A 56 11.51 -6.39 6.66
C CYS A 56 12.64 -6.06 5.70
N THR A 57 13.81 -5.68 6.22
CA THR A 57 14.95 -5.27 5.41
C THR A 57 15.38 -6.39 4.46
N LYS A 58 15.46 -7.63 4.96
CA LYS A 58 15.75 -8.80 4.13
C LYS A 58 14.67 -9.08 3.09
N ALA A 59 13.40 -8.91 3.46
CA ALA A 59 12.29 -9.12 2.54
C ALA A 59 12.30 -8.08 1.40
N PHE A 60 12.51 -6.81 1.73
CA PHE A 60 12.49 -5.72 0.78
C PHE A 60 13.75 -5.64 -0.11
N ASN A 61 14.92 -6.02 0.41
CA ASN A 61 16.14 -6.14 -0.39
C ASN A 61 16.19 -7.43 -1.25
N SER A 62 15.17 -8.28 -1.19
CA SER A 62 15.10 -9.46 -2.06
C SER A 62 14.80 -9.08 -3.51
N GLU A 63 15.06 -9.99 -4.46
CA GLU A 63 14.69 -9.82 -5.88
C GLU A 63 13.21 -9.44 -6.06
N TYR A 64 12.35 -9.88 -5.14
CA TYR A 64 10.91 -9.61 -5.19
C TYR A 64 10.51 -8.27 -4.60
N GLY A 65 11.37 -7.57 -3.87
CA GLY A 65 11.03 -6.29 -3.22
C GLY A 65 10.95 -5.10 -4.17
N LYS A 66 11.49 -5.23 -5.39
CA LYS A 66 11.39 -4.24 -6.46
C LYS A 66 10.64 -4.81 -7.66
N GLY A 67 9.68 -4.04 -8.18
CA GLY A 67 8.92 -4.38 -9.38
C GLY A 67 8.30 -5.78 -9.35
N MET A 68 7.92 -6.25 -8.15
CA MET A 68 7.36 -7.59 -7.89
C MET A 68 8.28 -8.76 -8.29
N GLY A 69 9.58 -8.51 -8.53
CA GLY A 69 10.52 -9.50 -9.09
C GLY A 69 10.22 -9.97 -10.52
N LEU A 70 9.19 -9.39 -11.15
CA LEU A 70 8.74 -9.76 -12.49
C LEU A 70 9.03 -8.65 -13.50
N LEU A 71 8.85 -7.38 -13.11
CA LEU A 71 9.01 -6.25 -14.04
C LEU A 71 10.44 -6.12 -14.57
N GLN A 72 11.44 -6.52 -13.77
CA GLN A 72 12.85 -6.59 -14.18
C GLN A 72 13.07 -7.55 -15.37
N ARG A 73 12.27 -8.63 -15.46
CA ARG A 73 12.37 -9.63 -16.53
C ARG A 73 11.69 -9.21 -17.83
N PHE A 74 10.74 -8.29 -17.78
CA PHE A 74 9.95 -7.86 -18.94
C PHE A 74 10.37 -6.50 -19.50
N VAL A 75 10.78 -5.55 -18.65
CA VAL A 75 11.00 -4.14 -19.04
C VAL A 75 12.48 -3.73 -18.97
N GLY A 76 13.38 -4.62 -18.52
CA GLY A 76 14.79 -4.32 -18.32
C GLY A 76 15.05 -3.48 -17.06
N ASN A 77 16.26 -3.60 -16.49
CA ASN A 77 16.60 -3.03 -15.18
C ASN A 77 16.65 -1.49 -15.13
N ASP A 78 16.83 -0.83 -16.28
CA ASP A 78 16.90 0.64 -16.38
C ASP A 78 15.53 1.32 -16.55
N SER A 79 14.46 0.55 -16.53
CA SER A 79 13.12 1.10 -16.70
C SER A 79 12.63 1.76 -15.42
N VAL A 80 12.01 2.93 -15.56
CA VAL A 80 11.33 3.69 -14.47
C VAL A 80 10.28 2.85 -13.73
N LEU A 81 9.85 1.73 -14.32
CA LEU A 81 8.95 0.74 -13.75
C LEU A 81 9.61 -0.22 -12.74
N VAL A 82 10.93 -0.20 -12.54
CA VAL A 82 11.58 -0.98 -11.48
C VAL A 82 11.64 -0.12 -10.21
N GLN A 83 10.47 0.11 -9.61
CA GLN A 83 10.31 0.82 -8.35
C GLN A 83 10.11 -0.16 -7.19
N PRO A 84 10.42 0.25 -5.95
CA PRO A 84 10.06 -0.52 -4.77
C PRO A 84 8.57 -0.85 -4.72
N ASN A 85 8.22 -2.05 -4.24
CA ASN A 85 6.84 -2.53 -4.20
C ASN A 85 5.92 -1.61 -3.39
N SER A 86 6.48 -0.98 -2.35
CA SER A 86 5.80 -0.02 -1.50
C SER A 86 5.16 1.14 -2.28
N VAL A 87 5.78 1.59 -3.38
CA VAL A 87 5.24 2.66 -4.26
C VAL A 87 3.92 2.24 -4.91
N TYR A 88 3.84 1.01 -5.41
CA TYR A 88 2.59 0.46 -5.96
C TYR A 88 1.51 0.32 -4.89
N GLY A 89 1.90 -0.04 -3.66
CA GLY A 89 1.01 -0.06 -2.50
C GLY A 89 0.40 1.32 -2.21
N ILE A 90 1.23 2.37 -2.18
CA ILE A 90 0.76 3.75 -2.00
C ILE A 90 -0.25 4.13 -3.08
N ILE A 91 0.08 3.91 -4.35
CA ILE A 91 -0.81 4.23 -5.49
C ILE A 91 -2.14 3.48 -5.36
N PHE A 92 -2.09 2.19 -5.02
CA PHE A 92 -3.27 1.35 -4.84
C PHE A 92 -4.18 1.89 -3.73
N TYR A 93 -3.65 2.06 -2.51
CA TYR A 93 -4.47 2.49 -1.37
C TYR A 93 -5.01 3.91 -1.52
N VAL A 94 -4.24 4.82 -2.13
CA VAL A 94 -4.73 6.17 -2.47
C VAL A 94 -5.85 6.10 -3.49
N THR A 95 -5.71 5.30 -4.54
CA THR A 95 -6.75 5.14 -5.58
C THR A 95 -8.03 4.54 -5.01
N VAL A 96 -7.91 3.50 -4.18
CA VAL A 96 -9.06 2.86 -3.52
C VAL A 96 -9.73 3.82 -2.53
N LEU A 97 -8.96 4.63 -1.80
CA LEU A 97 -9.49 5.65 -0.90
C LEU A 97 -10.29 6.71 -1.68
N ILE A 98 -9.72 7.26 -2.75
CA ILE A 98 -10.38 8.25 -3.61
C ILE A 98 -11.65 7.64 -4.22
N CYS A 99 -11.57 6.48 -4.86
CA CYS A 99 -12.72 5.83 -5.47
C CYS A 99 -13.81 5.46 -4.43
N GLY A 100 -13.40 5.00 -3.25
CA GLY A 100 -14.32 4.68 -2.15
C GLY A 100 -15.07 5.90 -1.59
N MET A 101 -14.46 7.09 -1.67
CA MET A 101 -15.09 8.36 -1.31
C MET A 101 -15.96 8.94 -2.43
N LEU A 102 -15.53 8.82 -3.69
CA LEU A 102 -16.28 9.32 -4.86
C LEU A 102 -17.64 8.63 -5.04
N ASN A 103 -17.75 7.35 -4.67
CA ASN A 103 -19.03 6.61 -4.57
C ASN A 103 -19.94 7.07 -3.41
N GLY A 104 -19.64 8.22 -2.81
CA GLY A 104 -20.50 8.96 -1.89
C GLY A 104 -20.56 10.46 -2.13
N GLY A 105 -19.93 10.98 -3.20
CA GLY A 105 -19.85 12.41 -3.47
C GLY A 105 -20.17 12.82 -4.91
N CYS A 106 -20.54 11.88 -5.78
CA CYS A 106 -20.95 12.19 -7.15
C CYS A 106 -21.97 11.18 -7.72
N GLU A 107 -23.00 10.83 -6.94
CA GLU A 107 -24.29 10.38 -7.48
C GLU A 107 -25.40 11.42 -7.23
N ASP A 108 -25.09 12.56 -6.59
CA ASP A 108 -26.02 13.66 -6.30
C ASP A 108 -25.63 14.98 -7.01
N CYS A 109 -24.74 14.95 -8.01
CA CYS A 109 -24.35 16.14 -8.81
C CYS A 109 -24.50 15.93 -10.33
N PHE A 110 -25.38 15.02 -10.73
CA PHE A 110 -25.93 15.01 -12.09
C PHE A 110 -27.44 14.84 -11.94
N ASP A 111 -28.09 15.98 -11.65
CA ASP A 111 -29.42 16.26 -12.20
C ASP A 111 -29.30 16.28 -13.73
#